data_AF-A0A452YDD6-F1
#
_entry.id   AF-A0A452YDD6-F1
#
_cell.length_a   1.000
_cell.length_b   1.000
_cell.length_c   1.000
_cell.angle_alpha   90.00
_cell.angle_beta   90.00
_cell.angle_gamma   90.00
#
_symmetry.space_group_name_H-M   'P 1'
#
loop_
_entity.id
_entity.type
_entity.pdbx_description
1 polymer ?
#
loop_
_entity_poly.entity_id
_entity_poly.type
_entity_poly.pdbx_seq_one_letter_code
_entity_poly.pdbx_strand_id
1 'polypeptide(L)'
;MMSTLTNGKIVRGLAGVPDQGPVLFVGYHALMGIELSPLYEEFLREKNTIVRGMAHPMLFGSKYETSRQESSRLDTVSMYGGLPVTPINMYRLFERNQYVLLYPGGAREALHRKVCLMSPYLY
;
A
#
# COMPACT_ATOMS: atom_id res chain seq x y z
N MET A 1 -13.97 3.32 6.96
CA MET A 1 -13.07 4.37 6.44
C MET A 1 -13.79 5.74 6.35
N MET A 2 -13.11 6.84 6.02
CA MET A 2 -13.74 8.14 5.67
C MET A 2 -13.25 8.60 4.28
N SER A 3 -14.11 9.27 3.52
CA SER A 3 -13.77 9.90 2.23
C SER A 3 -14.44 11.28 2.10
N THR A 4 -14.01 12.07 1.11
CA THR A 4 -14.51 13.43 0.89
C THR A 4 -15.19 13.52 -0.46
N LEU A 5 -16.45 13.97 -0.47
CA LEU A 5 -17.22 14.18 -1.70
C LEU A 5 -16.70 15.39 -2.48
N THR A 6 -17.11 15.51 -3.74
CA THR A 6 -16.74 16.64 -4.62
C THR A 6 -17.16 18.01 -4.10
N ASN A 7 -18.17 18.06 -3.22
CA ASN A 7 -18.61 19.29 -2.54
C ASN A 7 -17.86 19.58 -1.23
N GLY A 8 -16.81 18.81 -0.90
CA GLY A 8 -16.00 18.97 0.31
C GLY A 8 -16.58 18.31 1.56
N LYS A 9 -17.76 17.68 1.51
CA LYS A 9 -18.34 16.99 2.67
C LYS A 9 -17.59 15.68 2.95
N ILE A 10 -17.15 15.51 4.19
CA ILE A 10 -16.58 14.25 4.69
C ILE A 10 -17.71 13.27 5.01
N VAL A 11 -17.59 12.04 4.52
CA VAL A 11 -18.56 10.96 4.71
C VAL A 11 -17.86 9.67 5.13
N ARG A 12 -18.60 8.78 5.81
CA ARG A 12 -18.12 7.42 6.08
C ARG A 12 -18.11 6.59 4.79
N GLY A 13 -17.15 5.68 4.68
CA GLY A 13 -16.99 4.79 3.52
C GLY A 13 -16.23 5.44 2.36
N LEU A 14 -16.43 4.91 1.15
CA LEU A 14 -15.66 5.23 -0.05
C LEU A 14 -16.42 6.07 -1.08
N ALA A 15 -17.55 6.66 -0.74
CA ALA A 15 -18.37 7.45 -1.68
C ALA A 15 -17.65 8.67 -2.29
N GLY A 16 -16.63 9.20 -1.62
CA GLY A 16 -15.78 10.27 -2.16
C GLY A 16 -14.64 9.80 -3.05
N VAL A 17 -14.44 8.49 -3.17
CA VAL A 17 -13.41 7.90 -4.04
C VAL A 17 -14.04 7.65 -5.42
N PRO A 18 -13.36 7.95 -6.54
CA PRO A 18 -13.85 7.64 -7.88
C PRO A 18 -14.23 6.15 -8.05
N ASP A 19 -15.25 5.86 -8.87
CA ASP A 19 -15.67 4.48 -9.20
C ASP A 19 -14.87 3.87 -10.36
N GLN A 20 -14.12 4.70 -11.08
CA GLN A 20 -13.22 4.28 -12.14
C GLN A 20 -11.84 4.90 -11.94
N GLY A 21 -10.80 4.13 -12.30
CA GLY A 21 -9.41 4.56 -12.25
C GLY A 21 -8.95 5.32 -13.51
N PRO A 22 -7.65 5.68 -13.56
CA PRO A 22 -6.64 5.38 -12.55
C PRO A 22 -6.79 6.26 -11.29
N VAL A 23 -6.52 5.69 -10.11
CA VAL A 23 -6.47 6.45 -8.86
C VAL A 23 -5.19 6.10 -8.12
N LEU A 24 -4.48 7.13 -7.65
CA LEU A 24 -3.32 6.98 -6.76
C LEU A 24 -3.70 7.41 -5.35
N PHE A 25 -3.70 6.44 -4.44
CA PHE A 25 -3.75 6.70 -3.01
C PHE A 25 -2.32 6.86 -2.48
N VAL A 26 -2.06 7.99 -1.83
CA VAL A 26 -0.81 8.24 -1.12
C VAL A 26 -1.12 8.31 0.38
N GLY A 27 -0.46 7.48 1.18
CA GLY A 27 -0.67 7.41 2.63
C GLY A 27 0.63 7.06 3.36
N TYR A 28 0.52 6.60 4.60
CA TYR A 28 1.67 6.15 5.40
C TYR A 28 1.32 4.90 6.22
N HIS A 29 2.34 4.19 6.69
CA HIS A 29 2.16 3.02 7.55
C HIS A 29 1.87 3.40 9.01
N ALA A 30 0.59 3.68 9.32
CA ALA A 30 0.19 4.02 10.68
C ALA A 30 0.36 2.86 11.68
N LEU A 31 0.10 1.62 11.25
CA LEU A 31 0.03 0.44 12.12
C LEU A 31 0.88 -0.71 11.56
N MET A 32 2.10 -0.40 11.07
CA MET A 32 3.05 -1.39 10.55
C MET A 32 2.52 -2.27 9.41
N GLY A 33 1.53 -1.77 8.64
CA GLY A 33 0.87 -2.53 7.57
C GLY A 33 -0.42 -3.23 8.00
N ILE A 34 -0.75 -3.27 9.30
CA ILE A 34 -2.02 -3.85 9.79
C ILE A 34 -3.21 -3.03 9.28
N GLU A 35 -3.02 -1.73 9.02
CA GLU A 35 -4.02 -0.85 8.43
C GLU A 35 -4.48 -1.27 7.02
N LEU A 36 -3.70 -2.11 6.32
CA LEU A 36 -4.02 -2.56 4.96
C LEU A 36 -5.19 -3.54 4.91
N SER A 37 -5.34 -4.43 5.89
CA SER A 37 -6.43 -5.42 5.93
C SER A 37 -7.82 -4.78 5.89
N PRO A 38 -8.18 -3.86 6.81
CA PRO A 38 -9.48 -3.19 6.75
C PRO A 38 -9.63 -2.28 5.51
N LEU A 39 -8.53 -1.79 4.93
CA LEU A 39 -8.57 -1.02 3.69
C LEU A 39 -8.96 -1.91 2.51
N TYR A 40 -8.33 -3.07 2.34
CA TYR A 40 -8.69 -4.02 1.28
C TYR A 40 -10.11 -4.54 1.44
N GLU A 41 -10.54 -4.85 2.66
CA GLU A 41 -11.90 -5.29 2.95
C GLU A 41 -12.94 -4.23 2.55
N GLU A 42 -12.72 -2.96 2.89
CA GLU A 42 -13.64 -1.88 2.54
C GLU A 42 -13.77 -1.70 1.01
N PHE A 43 -12.66 -1.77 0.27
CA PHE A 43 -12.66 -1.65 -1.20
C PHE A 43 -13.34 -2.86 -1.87
N LEU A 44 -13.11 -4.06 -1.36
CA LEU A 44 -13.81 -5.25 -1.83
C LEU A 44 -15.32 -5.15 -1.55
N ARG A 45 -15.71 -4.70 -0.35
CA ARG A 45 -17.11 -4.60 0.05
C ARG A 45 -17.87 -3.51 -0.69
N GLU A 46 -17.32 -2.30 -0.81
CA GLU A 46 -18.05 -1.14 -1.32
C GLU A 46 -17.86 -0.91 -2.82
N LYS A 47 -16.73 -1.32 -3.39
CA LYS A 47 -16.39 -1.06 -4.81
C LYS A 47 -16.16 -2.32 -5.63
N ASN A 48 -16.24 -3.51 -5.02
CA ASN A 48 -15.97 -4.80 -5.67
C ASN A 48 -14.63 -4.80 -6.45
N THR A 49 -13.61 -4.17 -5.87
CA THR A 49 -12.29 -4.00 -6.49
C THR A 49 -11.18 -4.10 -5.45
N ILE A 50 -9.95 -4.30 -5.92
CA ILE A 50 -8.76 -4.44 -5.08
C ILE A 50 -7.83 -3.26 -5.34
N VAL A 51 -7.34 -2.65 -4.27
CA VAL A 51 -6.28 -1.63 -4.34
C VAL A 51 -4.92 -2.32 -4.46
N ARG A 52 -4.14 -1.95 -5.47
CA ARG A 52 -2.83 -2.54 -5.76
C ARG A 52 -1.75 -1.84 -4.95
N GLY A 53 -1.27 -2.51 -3.90
CA GLY A 53 -0.20 -1.99 -3.04
C GLY A 53 1.17 -2.04 -3.71
N MET A 54 1.91 -0.93 -3.67
CA MET A 54 3.30 -0.87 -4.11
C MET A 54 4.23 -1.23 -2.95
N ALA A 55 4.77 -2.44 -2.97
CA ALA A 55 5.52 -3.03 -1.85
C ALA A 55 7.02 -3.17 -2.16
N HIS A 56 7.86 -3.12 -1.13
CA HIS A 56 9.31 -3.22 -1.30
C HIS A 56 9.72 -4.55 -1.97
N PRO A 57 10.61 -4.58 -2.97
CA PRO A 57 10.92 -5.80 -3.75
C PRO A 57 11.43 -6.99 -2.92
N MET A 58 12.03 -6.74 -1.75
CA MET A 58 12.43 -7.78 -0.80
C MET A 58 11.26 -8.66 -0.34
N LEU A 59 10.03 -8.14 -0.37
CA LEU A 59 8.79 -8.88 -0.10
C LEU A 59 8.35 -9.77 -1.27
N PHE A 60 9.18 -9.92 -2.30
CA PHE A 60 8.95 -10.78 -3.46
C PHE A 60 10.20 -11.65 -3.76
N GLY A 61 11.21 -11.61 -2.88
CA GLY A 61 12.51 -12.29 -3.02
C GLY A 61 12.50 -13.78 -2.65
N SER A 62 13.51 -14.49 -3.16
CA SER A 62 13.55 -15.94 -3.44
C SER A 62 13.62 -16.90 -2.25
N LYS A 63 12.88 -18.01 -2.40
CA LYS A 63 13.05 -19.33 -1.76
C LYS A 63 14.52 -19.63 -1.37
N TYR A 64 14.90 -19.39 -0.13
CA TYR A 64 16.00 -20.09 0.52
C TYR A 64 15.44 -20.75 1.78
N GLU A 65 15.39 -22.08 1.72
CA GLU A 65 15.30 -23.04 2.82
C GLU A 65 15.39 -22.44 4.24
N THR A 66 14.29 -21.92 4.79
CA THR A 66 13.98 -22.01 6.22
C THR A 66 12.46 -21.97 6.38
N SER A 67 11.93 -23.13 6.70
CA SER A 67 10.50 -23.44 6.70
C SER A 67 9.72 -22.64 7.76
N ARG A 68 8.50 -22.22 7.38
CA ARG A 68 7.31 -21.91 8.21
C ARG A 68 6.96 -20.46 8.57
N GLN A 69 7.83 -19.45 8.42
CA GLN A 69 7.43 -18.07 8.76
C GLN A 69 7.40 -17.08 7.58
N GLU A 70 8.29 -17.23 6.60
CA GLU A 70 8.39 -16.29 5.47
C GLU A 70 7.29 -16.47 4.41
N SER A 71 6.65 -17.65 4.32
CA SER A 71 5.54 -17.88 3.39
C SER A 71 4.32 -17.00 3.70
N SER A 72 4.08 -16.67 4.97
CA SER A 72 2.85 -15.97 5.39
C SER A 72 2.75 -14.54 4.86
N ARG A 73 3.82 -13.73 4.91
CA ARG A 73 3.77 -12.31 4.49
C ARG A 73 3.92 -12.15 2.98
N LEU A 74 4.74 -12.98 2.34
CA LEU A 74 4.93 -12.99 0.89
C LEU A 74 3.64 -13.39 0.15
N ASP A 75 2.96 -14.44 0.65
CA ASP A 75 1.67 -14.86 0.13
C ASP A 75 0.60 -13.79 0.35
N THR A 76 0.60 -13.11 1.50
CA THR A 76 -0.40 -12.09 1.81
C THR A 76 -0.30 -10.86 0.90
N VAL A 77 0.91 -10.33 0.66
CA VAL A 77 1.10 -9.16 -0.22
C VAL A 77 0.65 -9.50 -1.64
N SER A 78 1.02 -10.68 -2.14
CA SER A 78 0.64 -11.14 -3.47
C SER A 78 -0.86 -11.45 -3.57
N MET A 79 -1.45 -12.04 -2.52
CA MET A 79 -2.87 -12.39 -2.43
C MET A 79 -3.76 -11.14 -2.51
N TYR A 80 -3.37 -10.04 -1.86
CA TYR A 80 -4.06 -8.76 -1.96
C TYR A 80 -3.65 -7.94 -3.20
N GLY A 81 -2.94 -8.54 -4.16
CA GLY A 81 -2.61 -7.91 -5.43
C GLY A 81 -1.52 -6.84 -5.35
N GLY A 82 -0.67 -6.91 -4.33
CA GLY A 82 0.52 -6.07 -4.23
C GLY A 82 1.56 -6.43 -5.28
N LEU A 83 2.31 -5.43 -5.73
CA LEU A 83 3.36 -5.56 -6.73
C LEU A 83 4.66 -4.92 -6.21
N PRO A 84 5.83 -5.38 -6.68
CA PRO A 84 7.09 -4.71 -6.39
C PRO A 84 7.02 -3.25 -6.81
N VAL A 85 7.42 -2.34 -5.90
CA VAL A 85 7.48 -0.91 -6.19
C VAL A 85 8.56 -0.64 -7.22
N THR A 86 8.11 -0.42 -8.46
CA THR A 86 8.93 0.00 -9.59
C THR A 86 8.14 0.98 -10.44
N PRO A 87 8.78 1.95 -11.11
CA PRO A 87 8.09 2.89 -11.99
C PRO A 87 7.27 2.19 -13.08
N ILE A 88 7.80 1.11 -13.66
CA ILE A 88 7.13 0.38 -14.75
C ILE A 88 5.89 -0.38 -14.29
N ASN A 89 5.90 -0.96 -13.08
CA ASN A 89 4.72 -1.62 -12.54
C ASN A 89 3.62 -0.60 -12.26
N MET A 90 3.97 0.54 -11.66
CA MET A 90 3.02 1.61 -11.39
C MET A 90 2.42 2.18 -12.69
N TYR A 91 3.25 2.39 -13.72
CA TYR A 91 2.79 2.79 -15.05
C TYR A 91 1.77 1.78 -15.64
N ARG A 92 2.10 0.49 -15.64
CA ARG A 92 1.23 -0.58 -16.15
C ARG A 92 -0.09 -0.69 -15.40
N LEU A 93 -0.10 -0.39 -14.10
CA LEU A 93 -1.33 -0.35 -13.30
C LEU A 93 -2.23 0.82 -13.74
N PHE A 94 -1.65 2.00 -13.93
CA PHE A 94 -2.41 3.16 -14.39
C PHE A 94 -2.93 3.00 -15.82
N GLU A 95 -2.12 2.43 -16.71
CA GLU A 95 -2.54 2.08 -18.09
C GLU A 95 -3.77 1.16 -18.08
N ARG A 96 -3.92 0.32 -17.05
CA ARG A 96 -5.06 -0.60 -16.85
C ARG A 96 -6.18 -0.02 -15.98
N ASN A 97 -6.22 1.30 -15.79
CA ASN A 97 -7.20 2.02 -14.96
C ASN A 97 -7.33 1.45 -13.54
N GLN A 98 -6.24 0.99 -12.94
CA GLN A 98 -6.26 0.38 -11.61
C GLN A 98 -6.18 1.42 -10.49
N TYR A 99 -6.63 1.00 -9.30
CA TYR A 99 -6.41 1.69 -8.03
C TYR A 99 -5.04 1.30 -7.48
N VAL A 100 -4.17 2.28 -7.22
CA VAL A 100 -2.80 2.07 -6.76
C VAL A 100 -2.61 2.71 -5.39
N LEU A 101 -1.96 1.99 -4.46
CA LEU A 101 -1.60 2.49 -3.13
C LEU A 101 -0.10 2.59 -2.98
N LEU A 102 0.38 3.78 -2.64
CA LEU A 102 1.78 4.07 -2.39
C LEU A 102 1.98 4.66 -1.00
N TYR A 103 2.88 4.05 -0.23
CA TYR A 103 3.38 4.59 1.02
C TYR A 103 4.83 5.05 0.83
N PRO A 104 5.06 6.36 0.61
CA PRO A 104 6.34 6.88 0.13
C PRO A 104 7.47 6.75 1.15
N GLY A 105 7.20 6.67 2.46
CA GLY A 105 8.27 6.38 3.43
C GLY A 105 8.61 4.90 3.58
N GLY A 106 7.89 4.02 2.88
CA GLY A 106 8.26 2.63 2.62
C GLY A 106 8.58 1.82 3.87
N ALA A 107 9.60 0.96 3.79
CA ALA A 107 9.98 0.04 4.87
C ALA A 107 10.38 0.77 6.17
N ARG A 108 10.88 2.01 6.09
CA ARG A 108 11.23 2.78 7.28
C ARG A 108 9.99 3.13 8.09
N GLU A 109 8.95 3.61 7.42
CA GLU A 109 7.64 3.86 8.03
C GLU A 109 6.98 2.55 8.47
N ALA A 110 7.02 1.50 7.64
CA ALA A 110 6.43 0.19 7.98
C ALA A 110 6.98 -0.41 9.28
N LEU A 111 8.26 -0.15 9.56
CA LEU A 111 8.95 -0.66 10.75
C LEU A 111 9.04 0.37 11.88
N HIS A 112 8.34 1.51 11.75
CA HIS A 112 8.36 2.63 12.71
C HIS A 112 9.78 3.03 13.17
N ARG A 113 10.76 2.97 12.26
CA ARG A 113 12.16 3.30 12.58
C ARG A 113 12.33 4.80 12.75
N LYS A 114 13.01 5.22 13.83
CA LYS A 114 13.37 6.63 14.05
C LYS A 114 14.23 7.17 12.91
N VAL A 115 14.03 8.44 12.57
CA VAL A 115 14.93 9.16 11.68
C VAL A 115 16.21 9.44 12.47
N CYS A 116 17.29 8.75 12.15
CA CYS A 116 18.61 9.13 12.64
C CYS A 116 19.13 10.22 11.70
N LEU A 117 18.94 11.49 12.08
CA LEU A 117 19.70 12.57 11.47
C LEU A 117 21.12 12.42 11.99
N MET A 118 22.02 11.87 11.18
CA MET A 118 23.44 12.01 11.48
C MET A 118 23.73 13.51 11.46
N SER A 119 24.01 14.07 12.63
CA SER A 119 24.48 15.44 12.75
C SER A 119 25.73 15.57 11.86
N PRO A 120 25.77 16.48 10.88
CA PRO A 120 26.96 16.68 10.05
C PRO A 120 28.15 17.29 10.83
N TYR A 121 28.02 17.47 12.16
CA TYR A 121 29.00 18.13 13.02
C TYR A 121 29.64 17.23 14.08
N LEU A 122 29.70 15.91 13.86
CA LEU A 122 30.51 15.01 14.70
C LEU A 122 31.65 14.42 13.88
N TYR A 123 32.73 15.20 13.75
CA TYR A 123 34.11 14.77 13.56
C TYR A 123 34.97 15.54 14.55
#